data_AF-A0A9D3UNN5-F1
#
_entry.id   AF-A0A9D3UNN5-F1
#
_cell.length_a   1.000
_cell.length_b   1.000
_cell.length_c   1.000
_cell.angle_alpha   90.00
_cell.angle_beta   90.00
_cell.angle_gamma   90.00
#
_symmetry.space_group_name_H-M   'P 1'
#
loop_
_entity.id
_entity.type
_entity.pdbx_description
1 polymer ?
#
loop_
_entity_poly.entity_id
_entity_poly.type
_entity_poly.pdbx_seq_one_letter_code
_entity_poly.pdbx_strand_id
1 'polypeptide(L)' 'MAIAARGSNSVLFIVHGMGTGVIKERALEMLRNHPRVMKYEQENPLNYGCTVAYIK' A
#
# COMPACT_ATOMS: atom_id res chain seq x y z
N MET A 1 -11.98 -5.88 -3.50
CA MET A 1 -10.60 -5.48 -3.17
C MET A 1 -10.59 -4.02 -2.72
N ALA A 2 -9.94 -3.68 -1.60
CA ALA A 2 -9.97 -2.33 -1.02
C ALA A 2 -9.55 -1.24 -2.02
N ILE A 3 -8.52 -1.49 -2.84
CA ILE A 3 -8.01 -0.56 -3.87
C ILE A 3 -9.10 -0.23 -4.91
N ALA A 4 -9.79 -1.23 -5.45
CA ALA A 4 -10.82 -1.04 -6.47
C ALA A 4 -12.07 -0.33 -5.93
N ALA A 5 -12.35 -0.47 -4.64
CA ALA A 5 -13.53 0.10 -3.97
C ALA A 5 -13.32 1.56 -3.50
N ARG A 6 -12.18 2.18 -3.80
CA ARG A 6 -11.95 3.60 -3.50
C ARG A 6 -12.16 4.47 -4.73
N GLY A 7 -12.58 5.71 -4.50
CA GLY A 7 -12.63 6.75 -5.52
C GLY A 7 -11.23 7.23 -5.92
N SER A 8 -11.13 7.92 -7.05
CA SER A 8 -9.92 8.65 -7.45
C SER A 8 -9.54 9.70 -6.41
N ASN A 9 -8.25 10.06 -6.37
CA ASN A 9 -7.67 11.03 -5.42
C ASN A 9 -7.81 10.62 -3.94
N SER A 10 -7.98 9.31 -3.69
CA SER A 10 -8.01 8.78 -2.33
C SER A 10 -6.66 8.21 -1.91
N VAL A 11 -6.47 8.09 -0.60
CA VAL A 11 -5.29 7.52 0.02
C VAL A 11 -5.69 6.27 0.81
N LEU A 12 -4.89 5.22 0.69
CA LEU A 12 -5.01 3.97 1.42
C LEU A 12 -3.80 3.80 2.33
N PHE A 13 -4.05 3.56 3.61
CA PHE A 13 -3.04 3.11 4.57
C PHE A 13 -3.13 1.59 4.67
N ILE A 14 -2.09 0.90 4.21
CA ILE A 14 -1.99 -0.56 4.27
C ILE A 14 -1.15 -0.90 5.50
N VAL A 15 -1.81 -1.23 6.60
CA VAL A 15 -1.15 -1.72 7.82
C VAL A 15 -0.91 -3.21 7.67
N HIS A 16 0.36 -3.59 7.52
CA HIS A 16 0.79 -4.98 7.40
C HIS A 16 1.61 -5.47 8.61
N GLY A 17 1.99 -4.56 9.51
CA GLY A 17 2.89 -4.84 10.63
C GLY A 17 4.33 -5.08 10.18
N MET A 18 5.25 -5.27 11.13
CA MET A 18 6.66 -5.54 10.83
C MET A 18 6.88 -7.03 10.53
N GLY A 19 6.54 -7.89 11.48
CA GLY A 19 6.66 -9.35 11.34
C GLY A 19 7.98 -9.78 10.68
N THR A 20 7.90 -10.78 9.80
CA THR A 20 9.02 -11.20 8.94
C THR A 20 9.10 -10.45 7.61
N GLY A 21 8.21 -9.47 7.36
CA GLY A 21 8.15 -8.73 6.10
C GLY A 21 7.37 -9.41 4.95
N VAL A 22 6.95 -10.66 5.09
CA VAL A 22 6.27 -11.40 4.00
C VAL A 22 4.98 -10.70 3.51
N ILE A 23 4.17 -10.16 4.44
CA ILE A 23 2.95 -9.43 4.08
C ILE A 23 3.28 -8.11 3.38
N LYS A 24 4.33 -7.41 3.82
CA LYS A 24 4.81 -6.19 3.17
C LYS A 24 5.18 -6.48 1.72
N GLU A 25 6.03 -7.48 1.47
CA GLU A 25 6.48 -7.83 0.13
C GLU A 25 5.31 -8.15 -0.81
N ARG A 26 4.36 -8.95 -0.32
CA ARG A 26 3.15 -9.27 -1.09
C ARG A 26 2.29 -8.03 -1.35
N ALA A 27 2.14 -7.14 -0.37
CA ALA A 27 1.40 -5.89 -0.55
C ALA A 27 2.07 -4.99 -1.60
N LEU A 28 3.40 -4.85 -1.57
CA LEU A 28 4.15 -4.05 -2.54
C LEU A 28 4.02 -4.60 -3.97
N GLU A 29 4.05 -5.92 -4.14
CA GLU A 29 3.82 -6.55 -5.45
C GLU A 29 2.41 -6.25 -5.97
N MET A 30 1.39 -6.36 -5.11
CA MET A 30 0.01 -6.03 -5.47
C MET A 30 -0.15 -4.56 -5.83
N LEU A 31 0.47 -3.65 -5.08
CA LEU A 31 0.42 -2.21 -5.36
C LEU A 31 1.10 -1.86 -6.68
N ARG A 32 2.27 -2.45 -6.96
CA ARG A 32 3.02 -2.23 -8.21
C ARG A 32 2.22 -2.64 -9.45
N ASN A 33 1.44 -3.72 -9.36
CA ASN A 33 0.73 -4.31 -10.48
C ASN A 33 -0.72 -3.81 -10.62
N HIS A 34 -1.22 -2.99 -9.69
CA HIS A 34 -2.63 -2.58 -9.71
C HIS A 34 -2.84 -1.30 -10.53
N PRO A 35 -3.70 -1.29 -11.57
CA PRO A 35 -3.81 -0.19 -12.53
C PRO A 35 -4.28 1.14 -11.93
N ARG A 36 -4.96 1.08 -10.78
CA ARG A 36 -5.46 2.25 -10.04
C ARG A 36 -4.47 2.84 -9.04
N VAL A 37 -3.31 2.21 -8.82
CA VAL A 37 -2.29 2.78 -7.95
C VAL A 37 -1.47 3.78 -8.76
N MET A 38 -1.45 5.03 -8.34
CA MET A 38 -0.65 6.10 -8.95
C MET A 38 0.79 6.04 -8.45
N LYS A 39 0.95 5.95 -7.13
CA LYS A 39 2.23 5.78 -6.43
C LYS A 39 1.99 5.15 -5.06
N TYR A 40 3.05 4.66 -4.44
CA TYR A 40 3.03 4.22 -3.05
C TYR A 40 4.33 4.59 -2.35
N GLU A 41 4.23 4.82 -1.04
CA GLU A 41 5.34 5.12 -0.14
C GLU A 41 5.49 3.94 0.82
N GLN A 42 6.63 3.28 0.75
CA GLN A 42 6.93 2.12 1.59
C GLN A 42 7.11 2.55 3.05
N GLU A 43 7.12 1.56 3.94
CA GLU A 43 7.49 1.80 5.32
C GLU A 43 8.90 2.41 5.40
N ASN A 44 9.05 3.31 6.35
CA ASN A 44 10.27 3.99 6.75
C ASN A 44 10.24 4.12 8.28
N PRO A 45 11.31 4.63 8.92
CA PRO A 45 11.38 4.72 10.38
C PRO A 45 10.24 5.52 11.04
N LEU A 46 9.51 6.35 10.29
CA LEU A 46 8.38 7.17 10.76
C LEU A 46 7.02 6.47 10.62
N ASN A 47 6.91 5.38 9.85
CA ASN A 47 5.65 4.67 9.58
C ASN A 47 5.81 3.14 9.52
N TYR A 48 6.63 2.58 10.42
CA TYR A 48 6.87 1.13 10.59
C TYR A 48 5.61 0.27 10.43
N GLY A 49 5.68 -0.75 9.56
CA GLY A 49 4.59 -1.69 9.33
C GLY A 49 3.40 -1.11 8.53
N CYS A 50 3.57 0.04 7.89
CA CYS A 50 2.54 0.67 7.07
C CYS A 50 3.10 1.15 5.73
N THR A 51 2.36 0.87 4.66
CA THR A 51 2.59 1.40 3.32
C THR A 51 1.44 2.32 2.93
N VAL A 52 1.74 3.49 2.36
CA VAL A 52 0.72 4.45 1.91
C VAL A 52 0.58 4.35 0.40
N ALA A 53 -0.65 4.17 -0.11
CA ALA A 53 -0.95 4.09 -1.53
C ALA A 53 -1.89 5.21 -1.98
N TYR A 54 -1.59 5.80 -3.13
CA TYR A 54 -2.37 6.88 -3.73
C TYR A 54 -3.14 6.36 -4.93
N ILE A 55 -4.45 6.58 -4.95
CA ILE A 55 -5.36 5.98 -5.94
C ILE A 55 -5.78 6.99 -7.00
N LYS A 56 -5.71 6.59 -8.27
CA LYS A 56 -6.26 7.32 -9.42
C LYS A 56 -7.59 6.75 -9.91
#